data_AF-A0A3A8MDP8-F1
#
_entry.id   AF-A0A3A8MDP8-F1
#
_cell.length_a   1.000
_cell.length_b   1.000
_cell.length_c   1.000
_cell.angle_alpha   90.00
_cell.angle_beta   90.00
_cell.angle_gamma   90.00
#
_symmetry.space_group_name_H-M   'P 1'
#
loop_
_entity.id
_entity.type
_entity.pdbx_description
1 polymer ?
#
loop_
_entity_poly.entity_id
_entity_poly.type
_entity_poly.pdbx_seq_one_letter_code
_entity_poly.pdbx_strand_id
1 'polypeptide(L)' 'MTDPVNLLARRPRGVTADDAPTVDAEVQLCAFFVGNEEYVLDIMRVEEILPPQRVIP' A
#
# COMPACT_ATOMS: atom_id res chain seq x y z
N MET A 1 18.22 12.08 -28.02
CA MET A 1 17.58 13.18 -27.28
C MET A 1 16.21 12.68 -26.86
N THR A 2 16.12 12.12 -25.66
CA THR A 2 14.84 11.79 -25.01
C THR A 2 15.04 12.03 -23.53
N ASP A 3 14.39 13.07 -23.02
CA ASP A 3 14.44 13.51 -21.62
C ASP A 3 13.55 12.59 -20.78
N PRO A 4 14.01 12.00 -19.66
CA PRO A 4 13.13 11.19 -18.81
C PRO A 4 12.13 12.11 -18.10
N VAL A 5 10.85 11.95 -18.45
CA VAL A 5 9.72 12.68 -17.84
C VAL A 5 9.69 12.42 -16.34
N ASN A 6 9.99 13.45 -15.55
CA ASN A 6 9.92 13.39 -14.11
C ASN A 6 8.46 13.56 -13.66
N LEU A 7 7.79 12.44 -13.35
CA LEU A 7 6.38 12.38 -12.93
C LEU A 7 6.13 12.95 -11.52
N LEU A 8 7.17 13.31 -10.77
CA LEU A 8 7.06 13.86 -9.41
C LEU A 8 6.73 15.37 -9.37
N ALA A 9 6.67 16.06 -10.53
CA ALA A 9 6.53 17.51 -10.58
C ALA A 9 5.08 18.03 -10.49
N ARG A 10 4.06 17.17 -10.32
CA ARG A 10 2.65 17.60 -10.22
C ARG A 10 2.04 17.25 -8.88
N ARG A 11 2.20 18.16 -7.91
CA ARG A 11 1.30 18.21 -6.75
C ARG A 11 0.93 19.67 -6.43
N PRO A 12 -0.27 20.15 -6.83
CA PRO A 12 -0.80 21.36 -6.24
C PRO A 12 -1.20 21.06 -4.79
N ARG A 13 -0.67 21.88 -3.88
CA ARG A 13 -0.96 21.88 -2.46
C ARG A 13 -2.36 22.47 -2.26
N GLY A 14 -3.26 21.69 -1.68
CA GLY A 14 -4.62 22.13 -1.34
C GLY A 14 -5.37 21.02 -0.62
N VAL A 15 -5.14 20.89 0.69
CA VAL A 15 -6.01 20.10 1.56
C VAL A 15 -7.11 21.04 2.02
N THR A 16 -8.31 20.91 1.44
CA THR A 16 -9.55 21.31 2.09
C THR A 16 -10.21 20.03 2.56
N ALA A 17 -10.43 19.94 3.87
CA ALA A 17 -11.14 18.86 4.50
C ALA A 17 -12.61 18.96 4.09
N ASP A 18 -13.05 18.10 3.17
CA ASP A 18 -14.46 17.83 2.92
C ASP A 18 -14.73 16.37 3.28
N ASP A 19 -15.57 16.21 4.30
CA ASP A 19 -16.21 14.97 4.77
C ASP A 19 -17.18 14.45 3.70
N ALA A 20 -16.65 13.97 2.57
CA ALA A 20 -17.42 13.25 1.58
C ALA A 20 -17.44 11.76 1.95
N PRO A 21 -18.60 11.06 1.92
CA PRO A 21 -18.61 9.62 2.02
C PRO A 21 -17.94 9.07 0.77
N THR A 22 -16.66 8.71 0.90
CA THR A 22 -15.91 8.04 -0.14
C THR A 22 -16.63 6.75 -0.50
N VAL A 23 -17.14 6.71 -1.73
CA VAL A 23 -17.45 5.50 -2.52
C VAL A 23 -16.66 4.32 -1.97
N ASP A 24 -17.32 3.20 -1.63
CA ASP A 24 -16.68 1.97 -1.13
C ASP A 24 -15.44 1.66 -1.97
N ALA A 25 -14.29 2.10 -1.47
CA ALA A 25 -13.05 2.02 -2.21
C ALA A 25 -12.68 0.55 -2.24
N GLU A 26 -12.50 -0.02 -3.43
CA GLU A 26 -12.00 -1.39 -3.53
C GLU A 26 -10.69 -1.49 -2.74
N VAL A 27 -10.71 -2.24 -1.64
CA VAL A 27 -9.55 -2.46 -0.79
C VAL A 27 -8.85 -3.72 -1.27
N GLN A 28 -7.58 -3.58 -1.61
CA GLN A 28 -6.72 -4.72 -1.91
C GLN A 28 -6.18 -5.32 -0.61
N LEU A 29 -6.27 -6.64 -0.50
CA LEU A 29 -5.88 -7.39 0.70
C LEU A 29 -4.71 -8.34 0.37
N CYS A 30 -3.72 -8.37 1.25
CA CYS A 30 -2.68 -9.39 1.26
C CYS A 30 -3.16 -10.58 2.11
N ALA A 31 -3.58 -11.65 1.46
CA ALA A 31 -3.97 -12.90 2.12
C ALA A 31 -2.77 -13.83 2.32
N PHE A 32 -2.70 -14.49 3.46
CA PHE A 32 -1.67 -15.49 3.78
C PHE A 32 -2.18 -16.50 4.81
N PHE A 33 -1.47 -17.63 4.94
CA PHE A 33 -1.82 -18.69 5.88
C PHE A 33 -0.86 -18.74 7.06
N VAL A 34 -1.42 -19.01 8.25
CA VAL A 34 -0.67 -19.44 9.43
C VAL A 34 -1.22 -20.80 9.86
N GLY A 35 -0.43 -21.85 9.67
CA GLY A 35 -0.92 -23.21 9.80
C GLY A 35 -2.04 -23.48 8.78
N ASN A 36 -3.25 -23.75 9.26
CA ASN A 36 -4.42 -24.05 8.43
C ASN A 36 -5.43 -22.88 8.36
N GLU A 37 -5.08 -21.73 8.93
CA GLU A 37 -5.96 -20.57 9.04
C GLU A 37 -5.53 -19.45 8.09
N GLU A 38 -6.51 -18.79 7.47
CA GLU A 38 -6.30 -17.68 6.54
C GLU A 38 -6.45 -16.33 7.27
N TYR A 39 -5.50 -15.44 7.02
CA TYR A 39 -5.46 -14.09 7.55
C TYR A 39 -5.26 -13.08 6.42
N VAL A 40 -5.67 -11.83 6.66
CA VAL A 40 -5.55 -10.74 5.68
C VAL A 40 -5.01 -9.47 6.31
N LEU A 41 -4.27 -8.69 5.52
CA LEU A 41 -3.86 -7.32 5.83
C LEU A 41 -4.24 -6.40 4.67
N ASP A 42 -4.53 -5.14 4.94
CA ASP A 42 -4.59 -4.11 3.89
C ASP A 42 -3.23 -4.05 3.17
N ILE A 43 -3.24 -4.22 1.83
CA ILE A 43 -2.01 -4.24 1.03
C ILE A 43 -1.20 -2.95 1.20
N MET A 44 -1.87 -1.82 1.46
CA MET A 44 -1.23 -0.52 1.62
C MET A 44 -0.35 -0.44 2.88
N ARG A 45 -0.47 -1.43 3.78
CA ARG A 45 0.34 -1.58 5.00
C ARG A 45 1.51 -2.54 4.83
N VAL A 46 1.64 -3.22 3.69
CA VAL A 46 2.72 -4.18 3.42
C VAL A 46 3.87 -3.45 2.73
N GLU A 47 5.03 -3.39 3.40
CA GLU A 47 6.24 -2.82 2.80
C GLU A 47 6.95 -3.85 1.92
N GLU A 48 7.17 -5.06 2.42
CA GLU A 48 7.87 -6.14 1.73
C GLU A 48 7.41 -7.52 2.22
N ILE A 49 7.46 -8.52 1.33
CA ILE A 49 7.30 -9.94 1.68
C ILE A 49 8.67 -10.61 1.52
N LEU A 50 9.33 -10.86 2.64
CA LEU A 50 10.63 -11.52 2.70
C LEU A 50 10.50 -13.04 2.92
N PRO A 51 11.43 -13.85 2.39
CA PRO A 51 11.54 -15.23 2.82
C PRO A 51 11.96 -15.29 4.31
N PRO A 52 11.65 -16.38 5.04
CA PRO A 52 12.01 -16.51 6.45
C PRO A 52 13.48 -16.22 6.72
N GLN A 53 13.74 -15.27 7.62
CA GLN A 53 15.09 -14.87 8.04
C GLN A 53 15.41 -15.43 9.43
N ARG A 54 16.70 -15.57 9.73
CA ARG A 54 17.15 -15.85 11.11
C ARG A 54 16.94 -14.62 11.96
N VAL A 55 16.26 -14.78 13.10
CA VAL A 55 16.13 -13.72 14.10
C VAL A 55 17.47 -13.58 14.82
N ILE A 56 18.03 -12.38 14.82
CA ILE A 56 19.19 -12.03 15.63
C ILE A 56 18.63 -11.35 16.90
N PRO A 57 18.86 -11.93 18.09
CA PRO A 57 18.38 -11.38 19.35
C PRO A 57 19.08 -10.07 19.73
#